data_AF-A0A943B9C6-F1
#
_entry.id   AF-A0A943B9C6-F1
#
_cell.length_a   1.000
_cell.length_b   1.000
_cell.length_c   1.000
_cell.angle_alpha   90.00
_cell.angle_beta   90.00
_cell.angle_gamma   90.00
#
_symmetry.space_group_name_H-M   'P 1'
#
loop_
_entity.id
_entity.type
_entity.pdbx_description
1 polymer ?
#
loop_
_entity_poly.entity_id
_entity_poly.type
_entity_poly.pdbx_seq_one_letter_code
_entity_poly.pdbx_strand_id
1 'polypeptide(L)'
;MKDKKKSYKSQSDNTENNNSNQKQGEIYKELYIINISIWGVFLILYGIIINIEYLFWQRSIILDNINNTNFTENMEDLSDSPRKSNLIYLIVTAIFVGILWDGYNTVKNNSNSQPIDIQKAYKNLVAILLLFLGTSINFDVLNNNY
;
A
#
# COMPACT_ATOMS: atom_id res chain seq x y z
N MET A 1 -39.84 19.31 -64.59
CA MET A 1 -38.52 19.07 -63.99
C MET A 1 -38.70 19.02 -62.47
N LYS A 2 -38.46 17.86 -61.86
CA LYS A 2 -38.61 17.60 -60.42
C LYS A 2 -37.20 17.45 -59.85
N ASP A 3 -36.70 18.43 -59.11
CA ASP A 3 -35.42 18.32 -58.42
C ASP A 3 -35.61 18.08 -56.92
N LYS A 4 -34.92 17.03 -56.48
CA LYS A 4 -34.99 16.35 -55.18
C LYS A 4 -34.43 17.24 -54.07
N LYS A 5 -35.23 17.55 -53.05
CA LYS A 5 -34.70 17.87 -51.70
C LYS A 5 -34.23 16.56 -51.06
N LYS A 6 -32.91 16.35 -51.04
CA LYS A 6 -32.27 15.25 -50.30
C LYS A 6 -32.29 15.63 -48.81
N SER A 7 -33.23 15.05 -48.07
CA SER A 7 -33.23 15.09 -46.61
C SER A 7 -32.06 14.24 -46.11
N TYR A 8 -31.01 14.89 -45.62
CA TYR A 8 -29.99 14.19 -44.84
C TYR A 8 -30.60 13.87 -43.47
N LYS A 9 -31.01 12.61 -43.31
CA LYS A 9 -31.33 12.04 -42.01
C LYS A 9 -29.98 11.90 -41.29
N SER A 10 -29.70 12.82 -40.36
CA SER A 10 -28.59 12.66 -39.41
C SER A 10 -28.92 11.45 -38.55
N GLN A 11 -28.28 10.33 -38.88
CA GLN A 11 -28.25 9.16 -38.03
C GLN A 11 -27.30 9.50 -36.89
N SER A 12 -27.84 9.77 -35.71
CA SER A 12 -27.06 9.91 -34.49
C SER A 12 -26.51 8.52 -34.14
N ASP A 13 -25.26 8.26 -34.51
CA ASP A 13 -24.51 7.12 -34.01
C ASP A 13 -24.17 7.37 -32.53
N ASN A 14 -25.09 6.98 -31.65
CA ASN A 14 -24.89 6.94 -30.20
C ASN A 14 -24.05 5.71 -29.81
N THR A 15 -22.81 5.61 -30.29
CA THR A 15 -21.93 4.46 -30.00
C THR A 15 -20.55 4.85 -29.47
N GLU A 16 -20.32 6.10 -29.08
CA GLU A 16 -19.01 6.56 -28.56
C GLU A 16 -18.92 6.71 -27.03
N ASN A 17 -20.04 6.67 -26.29
CA ASN A 17 -20.03 7.05 -24.87
C ASN A 17 -19.61 5.95 -23.86
N ASN A 18 -19.61 4.67 -24.24
CA ASN A 18 -19.34 3.61 -23.26
C ASN A 18 -17.84 3.32 -23.08
N ASN A 19 -17.03 3.46 -24.14
CA ASN A 19 -15.59 3.18 -24.09
C ASN A 19 -14.75 4.30 -23.46
N SER A 20 -15.19 5.56 -23.57
CA SER A 20 -14.49 6.71 -22.97
C SER A 20 -14.59 6.70 -21.45
N ASN A 21 -15.79 6.41 -20.92
CA ASN A 21 -16.06 6.34 -19.49
C ASN A 21 -15.32 5.19 -18.79
N GLN A 22 -15.20 4.03 -19.45
CA GLN A 22 -14.45 2.89 -18.91
C GLN A 22 -12.94 3.18 -18.82
N LYS A 23 -12.35 3.76 -19.89
CA LYS A 23 -10.94 4.17 -19.89
C LYS A 23 -10.64 5.25 -18.84
N GLN A 24 -11.55 6.21 -18.66
CA GLN A 24 -11.41 7.20 -17.58
C GLN A 24 -11.45 6.53 -16.20
N GLY A 25 -12.36 5.58 -15.97
CA GLY A 25 -12.44 4.82 -14.72
C GLY A 25 -11.15 4.05 -14.39
N GLU A 26 -10.52 3.44 -15.38
CA GLU A 26 -9.25 2.74 -15.23
C GLU A 26 -8.10 3.70 -14.82
N ILE A 27 -8.03 4.88 -15.44
CA ILE A 27 -7.03 5.91 -15.09
C ILE A 27 -7.23 6.40 -13.65
N TYR A 28 -8.47 6.63 -13.21
CA TYR A 28 -8.76 7.03 -11.83
C TYR A 28 -8.35 5.95 -10.83
N LYS A 29 -8.57 4.67 -11.16
CA LYS A 29 -8.13 3.54 -10.33
C LYS A 29 -6.60 3.52 -10.21
N GLU A 30 -5.87 3.67 -11.30
CA GLU A 30 -4.41 3.73 -11.29
C GLU A 30 -3.88 4.90 -10.45
N LEU A 31 -4.47 6.09 -10.61
CA LEU A 31 -4.11 7.26 -9.82
C LEU A 31 -4.36 7.04 -8.32
N TYR A 32 -5.48 6.42 -7.97
CA TYR A 32 -5.78 6.06 -6.58
C TYR A 32 -4.74 5.08 -6.02
N ILE A 33 -4.37 4.04 -6.78
CA ILE A 33 -3.33 3.07 -6.39
C ILE A 33 -1.98 3.76 -6.17
N ILE A 34 -1.60 4.69 -7.06
CA ILE A 34 -0.35 5.47 -6.91
C ILE A 34 -0.42 6.31 -5.63
N ASN A 35 -1.52 7.02 -5.40
CA ASN A 35 -1.68 7.88 -4.23
C ASN A 35 -1.59 7.09 -2.92
N ILE A 36 -2.34 5.97 -2.80
CA ILE A 36 -2.27 5.14 -1.59
C ILE A 36 -0.89 4.50 -1.42
N SER A 37 -0.19 4.18 -2.51
CA SER A 37 1.18 3.65 -2.45
C SER A 37 2.16 4.70 -1.92
N ILE A 38 2.03 5.97 -2.33
CA ILE A 38 2.82 7.09 -1.81
C ILE A 38 2.59 7.23 -0.29
N TRP A 39 1.34 7.20 0.16
CA TRP A 39 1.01 7.21 1.59
C TRP A 39 1.62 6.02 2.32
N GLY A 40 1.56 4.82 1.73
CA GLY A 40 2.18 3.62 2.29
C GLY A 40 3.70 3.78 2.49
N VAL A 41 4.40 4.40 1.55
CA VAL A 41 5.84 4.69 1.68
C VAL A 41 6.12 5.67 2.81
N PHE A 42 5.33 6.74 2.93
CA PHE A 42 5.49 7.69 4.05
C PHE A 42 5.25 7.03 5.40
N LEU A 43 4.26 6.14 5.51
CA LEU A 43 4.00 5.39 6.73
C LEU A 43 5.15 4.44 7.10
N ILE A 44 5.76 3.76 6.11
CA ILE A 44 6.95 2.94 6.36
C ILE A 44 8.10 3.80 6.90
N LEU A 45 8.37 4.96 6.28
CA LEU A 45 9.41 5.87 6.75
C LEU A 45 9.13 6.36 8.18
N TYR A 46 7.88 6.67 8.49
CA TYR A 46 7.47 7.07 9.84
C TYR A 46 7.70 5.94 10.86
N GLY A 47 7.34 4.70 10.53
CA GLY A 47 7.63 3.53 11.37
C GLY A 47 9.13 3.31 11.60
N ILE A 48 9.97 3.61 10.61
CA ILE A 48 11.43 3.54 10.74
C ILE A 48 11.93 4.59 11.74
N ILE A 49 11.46 5.84 11.64
CA ILE A 49 11.85 6.93 12.56
C ILE A 49 11.50 6.56 14.00
N ILE A 50 10.29 6.05 14.26
CA ILE A 50 9.87 5.61 15.60
C ILE A 50 10.82 4.55 16.18
N ASN A 51 11.25 3.58 15.36
CA ASN A 51 12.19 2.54 15.80
C ASN A 51 13.58 3.10 16.10
N ILE A 52 14.04 4.10 15.32
CA ILE A 52 15.32 4.77 15.57
C ILE A 52 15.28 5.52 16.91
N GLU A 53 14.21 6.28 17.17
CA GLU A 53 14.02 7.00 18.44
C GLU A 53 14.00 6.03 19.63
N TYR A 54 13.30 4.90 19.50
CA TYR A 54 13.31 3.84 20.51
C TYR A 54 14.73 3.33 20.81
N LEU A 55 15.56 3.10 19.79
CA LEU A 55 16.94 2.64 19.99
C LEU A 55 17.80 3.68 20.73
N PHE A 56 17.61 4.97 20.44
CA PHE A 56 18.28 6.04 21.19
C PHE A 56 17.82 6.09 22.65
N TRP A 57 16.53 5.93 22.89
CA TRP A 57 15.98 5.88 24.25
C TRP A 57 16.50 4.68 25.05
N GLN A 58 16.52 3.49 24.45
CA GLN A 58 17.13 2.29 25.06
C GLN A 58 18.61 2.49 25.39
N ARG A 59 19.37 3.11 24.48
CA ARG A 59 20.77 3.46 24.73
C ARG A 59 20.90 4.40 25.93
N SER A 60 20.03 5.41 26.07
CA SER A 60 20.04 6.32 27.21
C SER A 60 19.77 5.61 28.53
N ILE A 61 18.82 4.65 28.57
CA ILE A 61 18.54 3.84 29.77
C ILE A 61 19.78 3.06 30.19
N ILE A 62 20.46 2.42 29.24
CA ILE A 62 21.70 1.67 29.51
C ILE A 62 22.79 2.59 30.06
N LEU A 63 22.93 3.80 29.50
CA LEU A 63 23.92 4.78 29.97
C LEU A 63 23.61 5.28 31.39
N ASP A 64 22.34 5.51 31.72
CA ASP A 64 21.91 5.85 33.07
C ASP A 64 22.29 4.75 34.07
N ASN A 65 22.04 3.49 33.71
CA ASN A 65 22.41 2.34 34.54
C ASN A 65 23.93 2.20 34.73
N ILE A 66 24.74 2.46 33.70
CA ILE A 66 26.21 2.38 33.80
C ILE A 66 26.77 3.51 34.68
N ASN A 67 26.23 4.72 34.54
CA ASN A 67 26.76 5.92 35.19
C ASN A 67 26.09 6.25 36.55
N ASN A 68 25.08 5.48 36.96
CA ASN A 68 24.22 5.78 38.10
C ASN A 68 23.61 7.20 38.01
N THR A 69 23.05 7.52 36.84
CA THR A 69 22.33 8.77 36.57
C THR A 69 20.85 8.51 36.28
N ASN A 70 20.04 9.55 36.22
CA ASN A 70 18.59 9.46 36.01
C ASN A 70 18.08 10.43 34.92
N PHE A 71 18.83 10.61 33.84
CA PHE A 71 18.45 11.52 32.76
C PHE A 71 17.17 11.09 32.03
N THR A 72 16.96 9.79 31.91
CA THR A 72 15.81 9.19 31.20
C THR A 72 14.48 9.37 31.94
N GLU A 73 14.47 9.67 33.24
CA GLU A 73 13.24 9.92 34.01
C GLU A 73 12.45 11.14 33.48
N ASN A 74 13.15 12.09 32.85
CA ASN A 74 12.55 13.29 32.28
C ASN A 74 12.33 13.19 30.76
N MET A 75 12.64 12.04 30.15
CA MET A 75 12.42 11.81 28.72
C MET A 75 11.02 11.23 28.48
N GLU A 76 10.53 11.37 27.26
CA GLU A 76 9.32 10.66 26.82
C GLU A 76 9.53 9.14 26.93
N ASP A 77 8.53 8.43 27.46
CA ASP A 77 8.54 6.97 27.49
C ASP A 77 8.23 6.41 26.10
N LEU A 78 9.26 5.80 25.51
CA LEU A 78 9.19 5.18 24.18
C LEU A 78 9.08 3.64 24.27
N SER A 79 8.77 3.07 25.43
CA SER A 79 8.59 1.62 25.60
C SER A 79 7.57 1.00 24.63
N ASP A 80 6.54 1.76 24.26
CA ASP A 80 5.48 1.32 23.35
C ASP A 80 5.79 1.52 21.85
N SER A 81 6.90 2.19 21.54
CA SER A 81 7.29 2.52 20.16
C SER A 81 7.42 1.31 19.23
N PRO A 82 7.98 0.16 19.65
CA PRO A 82 8.02 -1.05 18.83
C PRO A 82 6.63 -1.57 18.44
N ARG A 83 5.66 -1.51 19.35
CA ARG A 83 4.27 -1.94 19.10
C ARG A 83 3.58 -1.00 18.11
N LYS A 84 3.72 0.31 18.30
CA LYS A 84 3.17 1.33 17.39
C LYS A 84 3.77 1.21 15.99
N SER A 85 5.08 1.05 15.87
CA SER A 85 5.76 0.92 14.57
C SER A 85 5.37 -0.37 13.86
N ASN A 86 5.23 -1.48 14.59
CA ASN A 86 4.75 -2.74 14.03
C ASN A 86 3.32 -2.62 13.48
N LEU A 87 2.40 -1.99 14.22
CA LEU A 87 1.03 -1.77 13.75
C LEU A 87 1.00 -1.01 12.43
N ILE A 88 1.86 0.00 12.27
CA ILE A 88 2.01 0.73 11.00
C ILE A 88 2.43 -0.22 9.87
N TYR A 89 3.46 -1.05 10.10
CA TYR A 89 3.91 -2.02 9.10
C TYR A 89 2.83 -3.04 8.74
N LEU A 90 2.04 -3.51 9.71
CA LEU A 90 0.94 -4.43 9.50
C LEU A 90 -0.16 -3.79 8.61
N ILE A 91 -0.55 -2.55 8.91
CA ILE A 91 -1.54 -1.81 8.11
C ILE A 91 -1.03 -1.62 6.68
N VAL A 92 0.22 -1.17 6.53
CA VAL A 92 0.79 -0.89 5.21
C VAL A 92 0.91 -2.18 4.38
N THR A 93 1.39 -3.27 4.98
CA THR A 93 1.50 -4.55 4.27
C THR A 93 0.13 -5.10 3.88
N ALA A 94 -0.91 -4.97 4.72
CA ALA A 94 -2.28 -5.34 4.38
C ALA A 94 -2.82 -4.56 3.17
N ILE A 95 -2.56 -3.25 3.09
CA ILE A 95 -2.93 -2.41 1.95
C ILE A 95 -2.24 -2.92 0.68
N PHE A 96 -0.93 -3.18 0.74
CA PHE A 96 -0.18 -3.67 -0.41
C PHE A 96 -0.58 -5.10 -0.83
N VAL A 97 -1.03 -5.95 0.10
CA VAL A 97 -1.66 -7.24 -0.25
C VAL A 97 -2.86 -7.01 -1.15
N GLY A 98 -3.76 -6.08 -0.78
CA GLY A 98 -4.92 -5.75 -1.60
C GLY A 98 -4.56 -5.23 -3.00
N ILE A 99 -3.60 -4.31 -3.09
CA ILE A 99 -3.11 -3.76 -4.36
C ILE A 99 -2.51 -4.85 -5.25
N LEU A 100 -1.64 -5.69 -4.70
CA LEU A 100 -0.95 -6.73 -5.47
C LEU A 100 -1.88 -7.90 -5.83
N TRP A 101 -2.90 -8.17 -5.02
CA TRP A 101 -3.96 -9.12 -5.35
C TRP A 101 -4.78 -8.65 -6.56
N ASP A 102 -5.22 -7.39 -6.54
CA ASP A 102 -5.93 -6.78 -7.67
C ASP A 102 -5.06 -6.73 -8.94
N GLY A 103 -3.78 -6.36 -8.80
CA GLY A 103 -2.82 -6.37 -9.90
C GLY A 103 -2.61 -7.77 -10.50
N TYR A 104 -2.50 -8.80 -9.65
CA TYR A 104 -2.39 -10.18 -10.11
C TYR A 104 -3.65 -10.62 -10.87
N ASN A 105 -4.86 -10.35 -10.36
CA ASN A 105 -6.10 -10.71 -11.04
C ASN A 105 -6.27 -9.96 -12.36
N THR A 106 -5.87 -8.70 -12.42
CA THR A 106 -5.92 -7.88 -13.65
C THR A 106 -5.07 -8.51 -14.75
N VAL A 107 -3.84 -8.90 -14.45
CA VAL A 107 -2.94 -9.54 -15.43
C VAL A 107 -3.39 -10.97 -15.75
N LYS A 108 -3.85 -11.73 -14.76
CA LYS A 108 -4.31 -13.11 -14.96
C LYS A 108 -5.56 -13.21 -15.85
N ASN A 109 -6.49 -12.28 -15.71
CA ASN A 109 -7.77 -12.31 -16.42
C ASN A 109 -7.71 -11.63 -17.80
N ASN A 110 -6.59 -10.99 -18.14
CA ASN A 110 -6.39 -10.38 -19.44
C ASN A 110 -5.87 -11.41 -20.44
N SER A 111 -6.68 -11.70 -21.47
CA SER A 111 -6.35 -12.67 -22.52
C SER A 111 -5.08 -12.36 -23.30
N ASN A 112 -4.61 -11.11 -23.28
CA ASN A 112 -3.40 -10.67 -23.98
C ASN A 112 -2.14 -10.71 -23.11
N SER A 113 -2.26 -11.04 -21.81
CA SER A 113 -1.14 -11.06 -20.90
C SER A 113 -0.17 -12.19 -21.18
N GLN A 114 1.12 -11.89 -21.14
CA GLN A 114 2.16 -12.89 -21.35
C GLN A 114 2.35 -13.74 -20.09
N PRO A 115 2.73 -15.03 -20.22
CA PRO A 115 2.98 -15.90 -19.06
C PRO A 115 3.99 -15.32 -18.07
N ILE A 116 4.99 -14.58 -18.58
CA ILE A 116 6.02 -13.93 -17.75
C ILE A 116 5.44 -12.84 -16.85
N ASP A 117 4.45 -12.08 -17.33
CA ASP A 117 3.81 -11.01 -16.57
C ASP A 117 2.96 -11.59 -15.43
N ILE A 118 2.23 -12.67 -15.72
CA ILE A 118 1.45 -13.42 -14.72
C ILE A 118 2.38 -13.97 -13.64
N GLN A 119 3.52 -14.56 -14.04
CA GLN A 119 4.51 -15.09 -13.10
C GLN A 119 5.11 -13.98 -12.23
N LYS A 120 5.43 -12.82 -12.80
CA LYS A 120 5.95 -11.66 -12.06
C LYS A 120 4.93 -11.15 -11.05
N ALA A 121 3.68 -10.97 -11.46
CA ALA A 121 2.60 -10.53 -10.57
C ALA A 121 2.37 -11.53 -9.42
N TYR A 122 2.40 -12.83 -9.71
CA TYR A 122 2.30 -13.87 -8.68
C TYR A 122 3.47 -13.81 -7.68
N LYS A 123 4.71 -13.67 -8.15
CA LYS A 123 5.88 -13.56 -7.26
C LYS A 123 5.78 -12.34 -6.35
N ASN A 124 5.32 -11.20 -6.87
CA ASN A 124 5.11 -10.00 -6.08
C ASN A 124 4.02 -10.22 -5.01
N LEU A 125 2.91 -10.86 -5.37
CA LEU A 125 1.84 -11.21 -4.42
C LEU A 125 2.35 -12.13 -3.30
N VAL A 126 3.14 -13.16 -3.63
CA VAL A 126 3.74 -14.04 -2.62
C VAL A 126 4.70 -13.26 -1.71
N ALA A 127 5.52 -12.37 -2.27
CA ALA A 127 6.45 -11.56 -1.49
C ALA A 127 5.73 -10.68 -0.45
N ILE A 128 4.64 -10.00 -0.84
CA ILE A 128 3.90 -9.17 0.12
C ILE A 128 3.14 -10.01 1.16
N LEU A 129 2.65 -11.20 0.80
CA LEU A 129 2.02 -12.11 1.76
C LEU A 129 3.02 -12.58 2.81
N LEU A 130 4.28 -12.85 2.44
CA LEU A 130 5.32 -13.20 3.40
C LEU A 130 5.63 -12.04 4.35
N LEU A 131 5.67 -10.79 3.85
CA LEU A 131 5.83 -9.61 4.70
C LEU A 131 4.63 -9.38 5.62
N PHE A 132 3.41 -9.58 5.13
CA PHE A 132 2.19 -9.49 5.92
C PHE A 132 2.16 -10.55 7.04
N LEU A 133 2.55 -11.79 6.74
CA LEU A 133 2.68 -12.85 7.74
C LEU A 133 3.75 -12.51 8.79
N GLY A 134 4.93 -12.07 8.36
CA GLY A 134 6.02 -11.69 9.29
C GLY A 134 5.63 -10.54 10.21
N THR A 135 4.97 -9.50 9.67
CA THR A 135 4.47 -8.38 10.46
C THR A 135 3.34 -8.80 11.40
N SER A 136 2.44 -9.69 10.96
CA SER A 136 1.36 -10.24 11.81
C SER A 136 1.89 -11.06 12.98
N ILE A 137 2.89 -11.92 12.76
CA ILE A 137 3.54 -12.68 13.84
C ILE A 137 4.19 -11.72 14.82
N ASN A 138 4.92 -10.72 14.33
CA ASN A 138 5.57 -9.75 15.21
C ASN A 138 4.54 -8.87 15.95
N PHE A 139 3.40 -8.58 15.34
CA PHE A 139 2.27 -7.92 16.01
C PHE A 139 1.78 -8.78 17.19
N ASP A 140 1.56 -10.07 16.96
CA ASP A 140 1.12 -11.01 17.98
C ASP A 140 2.10 -11.06 19.16
N VAL A 141 3.39 -11.21 18.88
CA VAL A 141 4.47 -11.23 19.89
C VAL A 141 4.51 -9.92 20.70
N LEU A 142 4.33 -8.77 20.06
CA LEU A 142 4.37 -7.47 20.75
C LEU A 142 3.11 -7.16 21.56
N ASN A 143 1.98 -7.80 21.26
CA ASN A 143 0.70 -7.54 21.91
C ASN A 143 0.27 -8.61 22.93
N ASN A 144 0.74 -9.85 22.79
CA ASN A 144 0.30 -10.98 23.61
C ASN A 144 1.32 -11.42 24.67
N ASN A 145 2.25 -10.55 25.06
CA ASN A 145 3.07 -10.79 26.24
C ASN A 145 2.20 -10.68 27.51
N TYR A 146 1.77 -11.84 28.00
CA TYR A 146 1.43 -12.10 29.40
C TYR A 146 2.69 -12.19 30.25
#